data_AF-A0AAD6UZY3-F1
#
_entry.id   AF-A0AAD6UZY3-F1
#
_cell.length_a   1.000
_cell.length_b   1.000
_cell.length_c   1.000
_cell.angle_alpha   90.00
_cell.angle_beta   90.00
_cell.angle_gamma   90.00
#
_symmetry.space_group_name_H-M   'P 1'
#
loop_
_entity.id
_entity.type
_entity.pdbx_description
1 polymer ?
#
loop_
_entity_poly.entity_id
_entity_poly.type
_entity_poly.pdbx_seq_one_letter_code
_entity_poly.pdbx_strand_id
1 'polypeptide(L)'
;MPPSFQVIDDNVVPHGGSYDTITPREHTVRNAMLVMTIAAPIVGSFIIWVFSCKGWSYRRLWAYPRLAILWFWSVAVFGTLVFYQRGMTNRTTFMFAILHTQVEVLINGLLLKFTVRKSLILAGLWGFVFFTATLALPSISLVFIATSVLGGANDFVVVLLLAYGKKWLYALGALFHVITAVWVFVDAAIFVDVVVYNTLIFMALWLYVAVTTDAILRDSGIPDRGFDQLPPMDHHGEAEGHSTSDELTNIQNPMHDVKVPTWALCAIIVISLLGSSFITVLIYVFA
;
A
#
# COMPACT_ATOMS: atom_id res chain seq x y z
N MET A 1 30.05 18.15 9.17
CA MET A 1 28.78 17.66 8.62
C MET A 1 29.12 16.39 7.88
N PRO A 2 28.46 15.25 8.14
CA PRO A 2 27.05 15.16 7.74
C PRO A 2 26.22 14.18 8.61
N PRO A 3 24.94 14.00 8.28
CA PRO A 3 24.53 12.66 7.92
C PRO A 3 24.21 12.73 6.42
N SER A 4 24.72 11.75 5.70
CA SER A 4 24.58 11.63 4.26
C SER A 4 24.47 10.13 4.04
N PHE A 5 23.38 9.67 3.43
CA PHE A 5 23.16 8.27 3.06
C PHE A 5 24.47 7.53 2.78
N GLN A 6 24.68 6.42 3.48
CA GLN A 6 25.86 5.61 3.21
C GLN A 6 25.59 4.75 1.97
N VAL A 7 26.02 5.27 0.82
CA VAL A 7 26.02 4.52 -0.44
C VAL A 7 27.29 3.67 -0.51
N ILE A 8 27.14 2.35 -0.48
CA ILE A 8 28.24 1.39 -0.64
C ILE A 8 27.85 0.41 -1.75
N ASP A 9 28.69 0.32 -2.79
CA ASP A 9 28.53 -0.63 -3.89
C ASP A 9 27.12 -0.63 -4.51
N ASP A 10 26.56 0.56 -4.76
CA ASP A 10 25.21 0.79 -5.32
C ASP A 10 24.04 0.34 -4.40
N ASN A 11 24.29 0.23 -3.10
CA ASN A 11 23.28 -0.01 -2.06
C ASN A 11 23.17 1.20 -1.14
N VAL A 12 21.94 1.54 -0.76
CA VAL A 12 21.67 2.40 0.40
C VAL A 12 21.67 1.52 1.64
N VAL A 13 22.59 1.78 2.55
CA VAL A 13 22.75 1.01 3.79
C VAL A 13 22.19 1.82 4.97
N PRO A 14 21.36 1.22 5.84
CA PRO A 14 20.91 1.89 7.04
C PRO A 14 22.13 2.25 7.89
N HIS A 15 22.16 3.49 8.32
CA HIS A 15 23.28 4.04 9.04
C HIS A 15 23.09 3.55 10.51
N GLY A 16 23.90 2.58 10.92
CA GLY A 16 23.76 1.84 12.18
C GLY A 16 24.89 0.80 12.25
N GLY A 17 25.23 0.32 13.44
CA GLY A 17 26.27 -0.72 13.57
C GLY A 17 25.94 -1.94 12.70
N SER A 18 26.95 -2.75 12.36
CA SER A 18 26.75 -4.02 11.63
C SER A 18 25.54 -4.78 12.19
N TYR A 19 24.81 -5.51 11.35
CA TYR A 19 23.76 -6.45 11.78
C TYR A 19 24.22 -7.39 12.91
N ASP A 20 25.54 -7.57 13.06
CA ASP A 20 26.18 -8.39 14.08
C ASP A 20 26.42 -7.65 15.42
N THR A 21 26.03 -6.37 15.53
CA THR A 21 26.24 -5.52 16.72
C THR A 21 24.97 -5.21 17.50
N ILE A 22 23.81 -5.71 17.07
CA ILE A 22 22.54 -5.55 17.79
C ILE A 22 22.42 -6.54 18.95
N THR A 23 21.82 -6.09 20.04
CA THR A 23 21.56 -6.88 21.25
C THR A 23 20.56 -8.02 20.98
N PRO A 24 20.54 -9.08 21.80
CA PRO A 24 19.55 -10.16 21.69
C PRO A 24 18.09 -9.68 21.74
N ARG A 25 17.82 -8.60 22.48
CA ARG A 25 16.50 -7.96 22.55
C ARG A 25 16.11 -7.34 21.20
N GLU A 26 17.02 -6.60 20.58
CA GLU A 26 16.79 -5.97 19.27
C GLU A 26 16.57 -7.01 18.17
N HIS A 27 17.32 -8.12 18.20
CA HIS A 27 17.07 -9.26 17.32
C HIS A 27 15.66 -9.83 17.49
N THR A 28 15.21 -10.00 18.73
CA THR A 28 13.88 -10.55 19.03
C THR A 28 12.76 -9.62 18.56
N VAL A 29 12.88 -8.32 18.82
CA VAL A 29 11.92 -7.29 18.37
C VAL A 29 11.86 -7.25 16.85
N ARG A 30 13.01 -7.25 16.16
CA ARG A 30 13.09 -7.24 14.70
C ARG A 30 12.45 -8.50 14.08
N ASN A 31 12.70 -9.68 14.64
CA ASN A 31 12.09 -10.93 14.17
C ASN A 31 10.57 -10.97 14.40
N ALA A 32 10.10 -10.50 15.56
CA ALA A 32 8.66 -10.39 15.80
C ALA A 32 7.99 -9.45 14.79
N MET A 33 8.68 -8.36 14.44
CA MET A 33 8.18 -7.38 13.49
C MET A 33 8.23 -7.86 12.05
N LEU A 34 9.22 -8.69 11.67
CA LEU A 34 9.20 -9.42 10.41
C LEU A 34 7.93 -10.27 10.27
N VAL A 35 7.66 -11.08 11.31
CA VAL A 35 6.48 -11.94 11.32
C VAL A 35 5.23 -11.09 11.12
N MET A 36 5.15 -9.91 11.74
CA MET A 36 4.00 -9.03 11.59
C MET A 36 3.95 -8.33 10.22
N THR A 37 5.09 -7.94 9.65
CA THR A 37 5.17 -7.31 8.32
C THR A 37 4.71 -8.24 7.21
N ILE A 38 4.95 -9.54 7.38
CA ILE A 38 4.55 -10.57 6.41
C ILE A 38 3.16 -11.11 6.75
N ALA A 39 2.92 -11.47 8.01
CA ALA A 39 1.70 -12.17 8.41
C ALA A 39 0.49 -11.24 8.41
N ALA A 40 0.60 -9.98 8.84
CA ALA A 40 -0.58 -9.10 8.93
C ALA A 40 -1.22 -8.87 7.54
N PRO A 41 -0.49 -8.49 6.48
CA PRO A 41 -1.09 -8.36 5.16
C PRO A 41 -1.64 -9.68 4.61
N ILE A 42 -1.00 -10.82 4.88
CA ILE A 42 -1.51 -12.15 4.49
C ILE A 42 -2.82 -12.46 5.21
N VAL A 43 -2.90 -12.23 6.52
CA VAL A 43 -4.10 -12.43 7.34
C VAL A 43 -5.22 -11.51 6.88
N GLY A 44 -4.94 -10.21 6.67
CA GLY A 44 -5.91 -9.26 6.13
C GLY A 44 -6.42 -9.68 4.75
N SER A 45 -5.52 -10.16 3.88
CA SER A 45 -5.88 -10.68 2.56
C SER A 45 -6.80 -11.88 2.66
N PHE A 46 -6.51 -12.80 3.57
CA PHE A 46 -7.33 -13.98 3.82
C PHE A 46 -8.72 -13.60 4.35
N ILE A 47 -8.80 -12.67 5.30
CA ILE A 47 -10.08 -12.16 5.84
C ILE A 47 -10.90 -11.52 4.73
N ILE A 48 -10.33 -10.59 3.96
CA ILE A 48 -11.03 -9.95 2.82
C ILE A 48 -11.47 -11.02 1.80
N TRP A 49 -10.63 -12.00 1.54
CA TRP A 49 -10.96 -13.06 0.60
C TRP A 49 -12.15 -13.90 1.06
N VAL A 50 -12.12 -14.39 2.30
CA VAL A 50 -13.18 -15.24 2.87
C VAL A 50 -14.50 -14.49 2.99
N PHE A 51 -14.45 -13.26 3.49
CA PHE A 51 -15.65 -12.54 3.93
C PHE A 51 -16.21 -11.55 2.90
N SER A 52 -15.38 -11.04 1.99
CA SER A 52 -15.81 -10.06 0.97
C SER A 52 -15.76 -10.58 -0.46
N CYS A 53 -14.96 -11.61 -0.76
CA CYS A 53 -14.84 -12.14 -2.12
C CYS A 53 -15.71 -13.39 -2.32
N LYS A 54 -16.94 -13.22 -2.81
CA LYS A 54 -17.81 -14.32 -3.26
C LYS A 54 -17.26 -15.00 -4.55
N GLY A 55 -16.20 -15.81 -4.41
CA GLY A 55 -15.56 -16.62 -5.47
C GLY A 55 -14.62 -15.86 -6.42
N TRP A 56 -13.63 -16.55 -7.01
CA TRP A 56 -12.71 -15.97 -8.00
C TRP A 56 -13.29 -16.09 -9.41
N SER A 57 -13.77 -14.97 -9.97
CA SER A 57 -14.07 -14.87 -11.40
C SER A 57 -13.33 -13.68 -12.00
N TYR A 58 -12.84 -13.83 -13.24
CA TYR A 58 -12.04 -12.80 -13.92
C TYR A 58 -12.77 -11.46 -14.04
N ARG A 59 -14.10 -11.48 -14.21
CA ARG A 59 -14.94 -10.27 -14.30
C ARG A 59 -14.99 -9.48 -13.01
N ARG A 60 -14.83 -10.15 -11.87
CA ARG A 60 -14.87 -9.54 -10.54
C ARG A 60 -13.46 -9.18 -10.02
N LEU A 61 -12.39 -9.45 -10.77
CA LEU A 61 -11.02 -9.07 -10.38
C LEU A 61 -10.86 -7.54 -10.25
N TRP A 62 -11.66 -6.78 -10.99
CA TRP A 62 -11.67 -5.32 -10.98
C TRP A 62 -12.54 -4.73 -9.87
N ALA A 63 -12.28 -5.17 -8.64
CA ALA A 63 -13.02 -4.82 -7.44
C ALA A 63 -12.06 -4.35 -6.35
N TYR A 64 -12.44 -3.32 -5.58
CA TYR A 64 -11.57 -2.77 -4.55
C TYR A 64 -11.10 -3.83 -3.54
N PRO A 65 -11.95 -4.74 -3.02
CA PRO A 65 -11.51 -5.80 -2.11
C PRO A 65 -10.38 -6.68 -2.70
N ARG A 66 -10.42 -6.95 -4.00
CA ARG A 66 -9.42 -7.81 -4.66
C ARG A 66 -8.14 -7.06 -5.00
N LEU A 67 -8.26 -5.79 -5.41
CA LEU A 67 -7.09 -4.94 -5.55
C LEU A 67 -6.42 -4.70 -4.19
N ALA A 68 -7.19 -4.59 -3.10
CA ALA A 68 -6.66 -4.51 -1.74
C ALA A 68 -5.94 -5.80 -1.31
N ILE A 69 -6.46 -6.98 -1.69
CA ILE A 69 -5.72 -8.25 -1.52
C ILE A 69 -4.37 -8.17 -2.25
N LEU A 70 -4.35 -7.76 -3.53
CA LEU A 70 -3.09 -7.60 -4.27
C LEU A 70 -2.16 -6.56 -3.62
N TRP A 71 -2.74 -5.49 -3.07
CA TRP A 71 -2.00 -4.44 -2.38
C TRP A 71 -1.32 -4.99 -1.11
N PHE A 72 -2.06 -5.71 -0.27
CA PHE A 72 -1.52 -6.40 0.90
C PHE A 72 -0.45 -7.44 0.53
N TRP A 73 -0.68 -8.26 -0.50
CA TRP A 73 0.32 -9.23 -0.95
C TRP A 73 1.60 -8.55 -1.45
N SER A 74 1.50 -7.45 -2.19
CA SER A 74 2.67 -6.71 -2.64
C SER A 74 3.45 -6.08 -1.48
N VAL A 75 2.77 -5.59 -0.42
CA VAL A 75 3.44 -5.15 0.82
C VAL A 75 4.18 -6.30 1.50
N ALA A 76 3.55 -7.49 1.63
CA ALA A 76 4.19 -8.66 2.23
C ALA A 76 5.44 -9.12 1.45
N VAL A 77 5.36 -9.14 0.12
CA VAL A 77 6.50 -9.49 -0.76
C VAL A 77 7.62 -8.46 -0.62
N PHE A 78 7.30 -7.17 -0.66
CA PHE A 78 8.28 -6.10 -0.50
C PHE A 78 8.96 -6.14 0.87
N GLY A 79 8.18 -6.29 1.95
CA GLY A 79 8.71 -6.40 3.32
C GLY A 79 9.62 -7.63 3.50
N THR A 80 9.27 -8.76 2.87
CA THR A 80 10.11 -9.96 2.85
C THR A 80 11.47 -9.69 2.21
N LEU A 81 11.49 -8.97 1.07
CA LEU A 81 12.72 -8.64 0.36
C LEU A 81 13.62 -7.72 1.18
N VAL A 82 13.08 -6.62 1.71
CA VAL A 82 13.83 -5.67 2.56
C VAL A 82 14.46 -6.41 3.74
N PHE A 83 13.73 -7.36 4.34
CA PHE A 83 14.26 -8.18 5.41
C PHE A 83 15.42 -9.08 4.97
N TYR A 84 15.27 -9.84 3.87
CA TYR A 84 16.35 -10.71 3.36
C TYR A 84 17.60 -9.91 2.99
N GLN A 85 17.42 -8.66 2.55
CA GLN A 85 18.51 -7.73 2.27
C GLN A 85 19.03 -7.01 3.53
N ARG A 86 18.58 -7.42 4.73
CA ARG A 86 18.98 -6.86 6.03
C ARG A 86 18.72 -5.35 6.17
N GLY A 87 17.79 -4.80 5.39
CA GLY A 87 17.51 -3.36 5.31
C GLY A 87 18.32 -2.62 4.23
N MET A 88 19.26 -3.29 3.56
CA MET A 88 19.94 -2.70 2.41
C MET A 88 18.94 -2.50 1.27
N THR A 89 18.83 -1.27 0.79
CA THR A 89 17.98 -0.95 -0.36
C THR A 89 18.85 -0.82 -1.60
N ASN A 90 18.54 -1.61 -2.62
CA ASN A 90 19.26 -1.60 -3.89
C ASN A 90 18.29 -1.53 -5.07
N ARG A 91 18.81 -1.58 -6.29
CA ARG A 91 17.96 -1.49 -7.49
C ARG A 91 16.90 -2.57 -7.52
N THR A 92 17.20 -3.79 -7.06
CA THR A 92 16.19 -4.85 -6.95
C THR A 92 15.08 -4.46 -5.99
N THR A 93 15.40 -3.89 -4.81
CA THR A 93 14.40 -3.37 -3.87
C THR A 93 13.50 -2.33 -4.53
N PHE A 94 14.08 -1.37 -5.28
CA PHE A 94 13.31 -0.38 -6.03
C PHE A 94 12.46 -1.00 -7.14
N MET A 95 12.93 -2.04 -7.84
CA MET A 95 12.09 -2.75 -8.81
C MET A 95 10.85 -3.36 -8.16
N PHE A 96 10.97 -3.94 -6.98
CA PHE A 96 9.81 -4.46 -6.25
C PHE A 96 8.89 -3.36 -5.74
N ALA A 97 9.44 -2.22 -5.30
CA ALA A 97 8.64 -1.04 -4.99
C ALA A 97 7.85 -0.57 -6.23
N ILE A 98 8.44 -0.59 -7.42
CA ILE A 98 7.74 -0.26 -8.67
C ILE A 98 6.59 -1.23 -8.93
N LEU A 99 6.82 -2.54 -8.81
CA LEU A 99 5.75 -3.55 -8.96
C LEU A 99 4.59 -3.29 -7.99
N HIS A 100 4.89 -2.94 -6.75
CA HIS A 100 3.90 -2.54 -5.75
C HIS A 100 3.12 -1.28 -6.18
N THR A 101 3.81 -0.22 -6.62
CA THR A 101 3.14 1.01 -7.09
C THR A 101 2.25 0.78 -8.32
N GLN A 102 2.53 -0.23 -9.15
CA GLN A 102 1.62 -0.59 -10.25
C GLN A 102 0.26 -1.06 -9.72
N VAL A 103 0.21 -1.75 -8.58
CA VAL A 103 -1.06 -2.14 -7.93
C VAL A 103 -1.85 -0.92 -7.51
N GLU A 104 -1.18 0.08 -6.94
CA GLU A 104 -1.82 1.35 -6.57
C GLU A 104 -2.28 2.16 -7.78
N VAL A 105 -1.55 2.14 -8.91
CA VAL A 105 -2.04 2.74 -10.16
C VAL A 105 -3.32 2.05 -10.64
N LEU A 106 -3.44 0.73 -10.45
CA LEU A 106 -4.69 0.01 -10.71
C LEU A 106 -5.80 0.47 -9.76
N ILE A 107 -5.50 0.63 -8.47
CA ILE A 107 -6.45 1.18 -7.49
C ILE A 107 -6.89 2.59 -7.90
N ASN A 108 -5.97 3.48 -8.26
CA ASN A 108 -6.27 4.83 -8.75
C ASN A 108 -7.18 4.78 -9.99
N GLY A 109 -6.89 3.90 -10.94
CA GLY A 109 -7.75 3.67 -12.10
C GLY A 109 -9.16 3.19 -11.72
N LEU A 110 -9.28 2.30 -10.74
CA LEU A 110 -10.57 1.87 -10.21
C LEU A 110 -11.32 3.04 -9.56
N LEU A 111 -10.68 3.78 -8.65
CA LEU A 111 -11.28 4.92 -7.93
C LEU A 111 -11.75 6.03 -8.88
N LEU A 112 -11.01 6.25 -9.98
CA LEU A 112 -11.37 7.19 -11.04
C LEU A 112 -12.35 6.64 -12.09
N LYS A 113 -12.87 5.42 -11.87
CA LYS A 113 -13.84 4.76 -12.75
C LYS A 113 -13.32 4.55 -14.17
N PHE A 114 -12.00 4.37 -14.31
CA PHE A 114 -11.43 3.96 -15.58
C PHE A 114 -11.79 2.51 -15.88
N THR A 115 -11.87 2.20 -17.18
CA THR A 115 -12.05 0.81 -17.62
C THR A 115 -10.81 0.00 -17.25
N VAL A 116 -11.00 -1.29 -16.97
CA VAL A 116 -9.91 -2.23 -16.65
C VAL A 116 -8.74 -2.09 -17.62
N ARG A 117 -9.05 -2.04 -18.93
CA ARG A 117 -8.05 -1.89 -20.00
C ARG A 117 -7.24 -0.60 -19.85
N LYS A 118 -7.89 0.54 -19.59
CA LYS A 118 -7.19 1.83 -19.41
C LYS A 118 -6.27 1.78 -18.20
N SER A 119 -6.75 1.24 -17.08
CA SER A 119 -5.95 1.13 -15.85
C SER A 119 -4.75 0.19 -16.01
N LEU A 120 -4.91 -0.94 -16.69
CA LEU A 120 -3.80 -1.85 -17.00
C LEU A 120 -2.75 -1.19 -17.91
N ILE A 121 -3.19 -0.43 -18.92
CA ILE A 121 -2.28 0.33 -19.79
C ILE A 121 -1.53 1.38 -18.96
N LEU A 122 -2.22 2.14 -18.10
CA LEU A 122 -1.59 3.15 -17.25
C LEU A 122 -0.59 2.53 -16.27
N ALA A 123 -0.95 1.43 -15.59
CA ALA A 123 -0.05 0.71 -14.70
C ALA A 123 1.16 0.14 -15.45
N GLY A 124 0.95 -0.39 -16.66
CA GLY A 124 2.03 -0.88 -17.54
C GLY A 124 2.98 0.22 -17.98
N LEU A 125 2.46 1.36 -18.44
CA LEU A 125 3.26 2.52 -18.84
C LEU A 125 4.02 3.11 -17.65
N TRP A 126 3.35 3.25 -16.50
CA TRP A 126 3.97 3.70 -15.26
C TRP A 126 5.16 2.81 -14.91
N GLY A 127 4.94 1.50 -14.82
CA GLY A 127 6.00 0.54 -14.53
C GLY A 127 7.12 0.59 -15.55
N PHE A 128 6.82 0.60 -16.86
CA PHE A 128 7.83 0.67 -17.91
C PHE A 128 8.75 1.90 -17.78
N VAL A 129 8.17 3.09 -17.57
CA VAL A 129 8.94 4.32 -17.36
C VAL A 129 9.80 4.21 -16.10
N PHE A 130 9.24 3.69 -15.02
CA PHE A 130 9.92 3.59 -13.73
C PHE A 130 11.02 2.55 -13.69
N PHE A 131 10.81 1.38 -14.29
CA PHE A 131 11.83 0.36 -14.47
C PHE A 131 12.98 0.91 -15.32
N THR A 132 12.66 1.58 -16.42
CA THR A 132 13.68 2.18 -17.30
C THR A 132 14.47 3.25 -16.57
N ALA A 133 13.81 4.14 -15.84
CA ALA A 133 14.49 5.16 -15.02
C ALA A 133 15.39 4.52 -13.95
N THR A 134 14.89 3.49 -13.25
CA THR A 134 15.65 2.78 -12.21
C THR A 134 16.86 2.04 -12.77
N LEU A 135 16.84 1.60 -14.03
CA LEU A 135 18.00 1.01 -14.69
C LEU A 135 18.96 2.06 -15.27
N ALA A 136 18.44 3.18 -15.78
CA ALA A 136 19.22 4.18 -16.51
C ALA A 136 19.88 5.23 -15.59
N LEU A 137 19.31 5.50 -14.42
CA LEU A 137 19.86 6.51 -13.52
C LEU A 137 21.24 6.08 -12.98
N PRO A 138 22.23 6.99 -12.99
CA PRO A 138 23.63 6.65 -12.75
C PRO A 138 23.97 6.35 -11.28
N SER A 139 23.10 6.70 -10.33
CA SER A 139 23.33 6.47 -8.91
C SER A 139 22.07 6.01 -8.17
N ILE A 140 22.25 5.15 -7.17
CA ILE A 140 21.16 4.67 -6.31
C ILE A 140 20.44 5.80 -5.56
N SER A 141 21.13 6.91 -5.25
CA SER A 141 20.51 8.09 -4.63
C SER A 141 19.49 8.77 -5.55
N LEU A 142 19.79 8.88 -6.85
CA LEU A 142 18.83 9.42 -7.82
C LEU A 142 17.65 8.48 -8.01
N VAL A 143 17.90 7.16 -7.99
CA VAL A 143 16.84 6.15 -7.99
C VAL A 143 15.94 6.33 -6.76
N PHE A 144 16.52 6.43 -5.57
CA PHE A 144 15.78 6.69 -4.33
C PHE A 144 14.91 7.94 -4.45
N ILE A 145 15.48 9.08 -4.81
CA ILE A 145 14.72 10.34 -4.93
C ILE A 145 13.58 10.18 -5.94
N ALA A 146 13.85 9.64 -7.13
CA ALA A 146 12.82 9.47 -8.15
C ALA A 146 11.69 8.56 -7.69
N THR A 147 12.04 7.40 -7.09
CA THR A 147 11.06 6.42 -6.62
C THR A 147 10.27 6.93 -5.42
N SER A 148 10.91 7.60 -4.46
CA SER A 148 10.22 8.18 -3.30
C SER A 148 9.27 9.31 -3.73
N VAL A 149 9.69 10.21 -4.63
CA VAL A 149 8.82 11.31 -5.09
C VAL A 149 7.60 10.77 -5.81
N LEU A 150 7.80 9.96 -6.85
CA LEU A 150 6.69 9.55 -7.73
C LEU A 150 5.89 8.38 -7.15
N GLY A 151 6.55 7.43 -6.48
CA GLY A 151 5.88 6.37 -5.73
C GLY A 151 5.08 6.95 -4.57
N GLY A 152 5.70 7.79 -3.73
CA GLY A 152 5.00 8.45 -2.63
C GLY A 152 3.85 9.35 -3.10
N ALA A 153 4.01 10.03 -4.25
CA ALA A 153 2.91 10.80 -4.82
C ALA A 153 1.74 9.90 -5.22
N ASN A 154 2.00 8.71 -5.77
CA ASN A 154 0.98 7.75 -6.12
C ASN A 154 0.23 7.24 -4.87
N ASP A 155 0.93 7.01 -3.76
CA ASP A 155 0.30 6.69 -2.46
C ASP A 155 -0.63 7.82 -1.99
N PHE A 156 -0.15 9.07 -2.04
CA PHE A 156 -0.95 10.24 -1.66
C PHE A 156 -2.19 10.41 -2.53
N VAL A 157 -2.12 10.09 -3.83
CA VAL A 157 -3.29 10.14 -4.73
C VAL A 157 -4.38 9.20 -4.24
N VAL A 158 -4.04 7.98 -3.80
CA VAL A 158 -5.03 7.03 -3.24
C VAL A 158 -5.71 7.64 -2.02
N VAL A 159 -4.93 8.17 -1.07
CA VAL A 159 -5.44 8.80 0.16
C VAL A 159 -6.37 9.97 -0.16
N LEU A 160 -5.91 10.89 -1.02
CA LEU A 160 -6.64 12.12 -1.35
C LEU A 160 -7.90 11.85 -2.16
N LEU A 161 -7.90 10.86 -3.06
CA LEU A 161 -9.11 10.46 -3.79
C LEU A 161 -10.18 9.91 -2.83
N LEU A 162 -9.78 9.02 -1.92
CA LEU A 162 -10.69 8.45 -0.92
C LEU A 162 -11.21 9.51 0.06
N ALA A 163 -10.34 10.42 0.51
CA ALA A 163 -10.72 11.55 1.36
C ALA A 163 -11.68 12.50 0.64
N TYR A 164 -11.42 12.81 -0.64
CA TYR A 164 -12.31 13.64 -1.47
C TYR A 164 -13.71 13.01 -1.60
N GLY A 165 -13.78 11.69 -1.77
CA GLY A 165 -15.04 10.94 -1.74
C GLY A 165 -15.65 10.71 -0.37
N LYS A 166 -15.08 11.29 0.69
CA LYS A 166 -15.52 11.14 2.10
C LYS A 166 -15.50 9.69 2.59
N LYS A 167 -14.66 8.84 1.98
CA LYS A 167 -14.44 7.45 2.37
C LYS A 167 -13.35 7.36 3.44
N TRP A 168 -13.63 7.97 4.59
CA TRP A 168 -12.63 8.27 5.63
C TRP A 168 -11.91 7.04 6.18
N LEU A 169 -12.58 5.90 6.37
CA LEU A 169 -11.93 4.68 6.83
C LEU A 169 -10.91 4.16 5.80
N TYR A 170 -11.29 4.08 4.53
CA TYR A 170 -10.35 3.73 3.46
C TYR A 170 -9.19 4.71 3.35
N ALA A 171 -9.48 6.02 3.43
CA ALA A 171 -8.46 7.06 3.40
C ALA A 171 -7.49 6.96 4.58
N LEU A 172 -8.00 6.65 5.78
CA LEU A 172 -7.20 6.46 6.99
C LEU A 172 -6.30 5.21 6.87
N GLY A 173 -6.83 4.10 6.36
CA GLY A 173 -6.02 2.92 6.04
C GLY A 173 -4.89 3.26 5.08
N ALA A 174 -5.21 3.87 3.93
CA ALA A 174 -4.22 4.30 2.94
C ALA A 174 -3.20 5.30 3.51
N LEU A 175 -3.60 6.17 4.45
CA LEU A 175 -2.69 7.09 5.13
C LEU A 175 -1.70 6.34 6.02
N PHE A 176 -2.15 5.32 6.74
CA PHE A 176 -1.24 4.47 7.52
C PHE A 176 -0.25 3.72 6.63
N HIS A 177 -0.66 3.31 5.42
CA HIS A 177 0.26 2.79 4.41
C HIS A 177 1.33 3.83 4.01
N VAL A 178 0.94 5.08 3.70
CA VAL A 178 1.90 6.18 3.45
C VAL A 178 2.87 6.33 4.63
N ILE A 179 2.37 6.31 5.87
CA ILE A 179 3.21 6.42 7.06
C ILE A 179 4.22 5.27 7.11
N THR A 180 3.81 4.02 6.83
CA THR A 180 4.77 2.90 6.75
C THR A 180 5.82 3.11 5.67
N ALA A 181 5.44 3.55 4.47
CA ALA A 181 6.35 3.78 3.37
C ALA A 181 7.37 4.89 3.72
N VAL A 182 6.90 5.99 4.32
CA VAL A 182 7.76 7.07 4.82
C VAL A 182 8.75 6.52 5.84
N TRP A 183 8.31 5.73 6.82
CA TRP A 183 9.22 5.16 7.82
C TRP A 183 10.26 4.24 7.20
N VAL A 184 9.88 3.36 6.26
CA VAL A 184 10.84 2.50 5.54
C VAL A 184 11.91 3.32 4.84
N PHE A 185 11.54 4.42 4.18
CA PHE A 185 12.50 5.31 3.53
C PHE A 185 13.28 6.19 4.52
N VAL A 186 12.72 6.50 5.70
CA VAL A 186 13.43 7.18 6.79
C VAL A 186 14.51 6.27 7.38
N ASP A 187 14.31 4.98 7.59
CA ASP A 187 15.38 4.08 8.07
C ASP A 187 16.52 3.91 7.07
N ALA A 188 16.21 4.01 5.78
CA ALA A 188 17.23 4.11 4.75
C ALA A 188 18.09 5.39 4.89
N ALA A 189 17.65 6.36 5.68
CA ALA A 189 18.14 7.73 5.69
C ALA A 189 18.62 8.20 7.10
N ILE A 190 17.74 8.26 8.09
CA ILE A 190 17.94 8.79 9.45
C ILE A 190 18.13 7.66 10.46
N PHE A 191 19.12 7.84 11.34
CA PHE A 191 19.41 6.99 12.50
C PHE A 191 18.33 7.13 13.61
N VAL A 192 17.18 6.48 13.44
CA VAL A 192 16.24 6.29 14.55
C VAL A 192 16.60 4.99 15.27
N ASP A 193 16.47 4.96 16.61
CA ASP A 193 16.65 3.73 17.40
C ASP A 193 15.86 2.57 16.77
N VAL A 194 16.53 1.43 16.58
CA VAL A 194 15.98 0.28 15.84
C VAL A 194 14.67 -0.21 16.46
N VAL A 195 14.51 -0.15 17.78
CA VAL A 195 13.27 -0.57 18.45
C VAL A 195 12.16 0.44 18.19
N VAL A 196 12.44 1.74 18.30
CA VAL A 196 11.46 2.80 18.04
C VAL A 196 11.00 2.77 16.58
N TYR A 197 11.96 2.72 15.66
CA TYR A 197 11.69 2.61 14.22
C TYR A 197 10.78 1.43 13.89
N ASN A 198 11.17 0.22 14.31
CA ASN A 198 10.40 -0.97 13.98
C ASN A 198 9.00 -0.93 14.65
N THR A 199 8.87 -0.31 15.84
CA THR A 199 7.58 -0.09 16.52
C THR A 199 6.65 0.80 15.70
N LEU A 200 7.17 1.89 15.15
CA LEU A 200 6.36 2.82 14.35
C LEU A 200 5.90 2.17 13.04
N ILE A 201 6.79 1.44 12.35
CA ILE A 201 6.40 0.63 11.17
C ILE A 201 5.32 -0.37 11.54
N PHE A 202 5.53 -1.13 12.62
CA PHE A 202 4.58 -2.14 13.05
C PHE A 202 3.19 -1.56 13.32
N MET A 203 3.11 -0.49 14.10
CA MET A 203 1.84 0.15 14.44
C MET A 203 1.16 0.69 13.17
N ALA A 204 1.90 1.36 12.30
CA ALA A 204 1.35 1.90 11.06
C ALA A 204 0.87 0.78 10.12
N LEU A 205 1.63 -0.31 9.97
CA LEU A 205 1.23 -1.41 9.09
C LEU A 205 0.01 -2.16 9.65
N TRP A 206 -0.01 -2.39 10.95
CA TRP A 206 -1.14 -3.05 11.61
C TRP A 206 -2.41 -2.21 11.47
N LEU A 207 -2.32 -0.89 11.69
CA LEU A 207 -3.43 0.02 11.50
C LEU A 207 -3.86 0.10 10.02
N TYR A 208 -2.93 0.13 9.07
CA TYR A 208 -3.24 0.05 7.64
C TYR A 208 -4.08 -1.19 7.31
N VAL A 209 -3.59 -2.38 7.69
CA VAL A 209 -4.26 -3.65 7.41
C VAL A 209 -5.62 -3.71 8.09
N ALA A 210 -5.67 -3.40 9.39
CA ALA A 210 -6.89 -3.49 10.19
C ALA A 210 -7.97 -2.52 9.69
N VAL A 211 -7.62 -1.24 9.49
CA VAL A 211 -8.57 -0.20 9.07
C VAL A 211 -9.04 -0.43 7.64
N THR A 212 -8.16 -0.83 6.73
CA THR A 212 -8.54 -1.12 5.33
C THR A 212 -9.45 -2.35 5.26
N THR A 213 -9.15 -3.39 6.05
CA THR A 213 -9.98 -4.59 6.13
C THR A 213 -11.35 -4.26 6.70
N ASP A 214 -11.44 -3.53 7.82
CA ASP A 214 -12.71 -3.09 8.43
C ASP A 214 -13.55 -2.27 7.44
N ALA A 215 -12.94 -1.32 6.74
CA ALA A 215 -13.61 -0.52 5.72
C ALA A 215 -14.25 -1.39 4.63
N ILE A 216 -13.51 -2.39 4.14
CA ILE A 216 -13.98 -3.34 3.12
C ILE A 216 -15.12 -4.22 3.65
N LEU A 217 -15.01 -4.74 4.88
CA LEU A 217 -16.02 -5.62 5.46
C LEU A 217 -17.35 -4.89 5.68
N ARG A 218 -17.31 -3.63 6.14
CA ARG A 218 -18.50 -2.78 6.31
C ARG A 218 -19.22 -2.52 5.00
N ASP A 219 -18.47 -2.19 3.94
CA ASP A 219 -19.06 -1.96 2.60
C ASP A 219 -19.50 -3.25 1.91
N SER A 220 -18.99 -4.41 2.33
CA SER A 220 -19.39 -5.72 1.79
C SER A 220 -20.77 -6.17 2.26
N GLY A 221 -21.42 -5.40 3.15
CA GLY A 221 -22.74 -5.72 3.68
C GLY A 221 -22.76 -6.96 4.57
N ILE A 222 -21.62 -7.31 5.17
CA ILE A 222 -21.61 -8.26 6.29
C ILE A 222 -22.37 -7.54 7.41
N PRO A 223 -23.56 -8.02 7.78
CA PRO A 223 -24.37 -7.28 8.72
C PRO A 223 -23.62 -7.18 10.05
N ASP A 224 -23.70 -6.02 10.70
CA ASP A 224 -23.32 -5.75 12.11
C ASP A 224 -24.18 -6.59 13.08
N ARG A 225 -24.35 -7.89 12.79
CA ARG A 225 -24.92 -8.85 13.72
C ARG A 225 -23.84 -9.03 14.76
N GLY A 226 -24.03 -8.42 15.92
CA GLY A 226 -23.32 -8.84 17.13
C GLY A 226 -23.34 -10.37 17.22
N PHE A 227 -22.33 -10.95 17.85
CA PHE A 227 -22.17 -12.40 18.05
C PHE A 227 -23.42 -13.09 18.66
N ASP A 228 -24.42 -12.34 19.10
CA ASP A 228 -25.67 -12.79 19.71
C ASP A 228 -26.78 -13.18 18.73
N GLN A 229 -26.59 -13.08 17.41
CA GLN A 229 -27.62 -13.47 16.42
C GLN A 229 -27.10 -14.44 15.37
N LEU A 230 -26.86 -15.68 15.80
CA LEU A 230 -26.95 -16.82 14.89
C LEU A 230 -28.39 -16.90 14.36
N PRO A 231 -28.61 -16.94 13.03
CA PRO A 231 -29.95 -17.08 12.50
C PRO A 231 -30.53 -18.44 12.93
N PRO A 232 -31.83 -18.52 13.25
CA PRO A 232 -32.49 -19.81 13.36
C PRO A 232 -32.37 -20.49 12.00
N MET A 233 -31.89 -21.74 11.99
CA MET A 233 -31.97 -22.58 10.82
C MET A 233 -33.44 -22.78 10.51
N ASP A 234 -33.91 -22.31 9.35
CA ASP A 234 -35.05 -22.94 8.70
C ASP A 234 -35.15 -22.68 7.19
N HIS A 235 -35.86 -23.64 6.62
CA HIS A 235 -35.93 -24.12 5.25
C HIS A 235 -36.60 -23.20 4.21
N HIS A 236 -36.19 -23.41 2.95
CA HIS A 236 -36.93 -23.22 1.69
C HIS A 236 -37.80 -21.96 1.53
N GLY A 237 -37.32 -21.05 0.68
CA GLY A 237 -38.14 -20.03 0.04
C GLY A 237 -37.48 -19.59 -1.26
N GLU A 238 -38.01 -20.06 -2.38
CA GLU A 238 -37.70 -19.53 -3.72
C GLU A 238 -38.01 -18.03 -3.76
N ALA A 239 -37.08 -17.22 -4.30
CA ALA A 239 -37.36 -15.86 -4.69
C ALA A 239 -36.75 -15.59 -6.06
N GLU A 240 -37.64 -15.19 -6.94
CA GLU A 240 -37.51 -14.95 -8.37
C GLU A 240 -36.46 -13.89 -8.74
N GLY A 241 -35.95 -14.01 -9.95
CA GLY A 241 -34.86 -13.18 -10.47
C GLY A 241 -35.24 -11.73 -10.74
N HIS A 242 -34.31 -10.83 -10.39
CA HIS A 242 -34.12 -9.51 -10.98
C HIS A 242 -32.61 -9.22 -11.14
N SER A 243 -32.23 -8.75 -12.34
CA SER A 243 -30.92 -8.29 -12.87
C SER A 243 -29.62 -8.48 -12.05
N THR A 244 -28.99 -9.65 -12.15
CA THR A 244 -27.73 -9.98 -11.42
C THR A 244 -26.41 -9.60 -12.11
N SER A 245 -26.40 -8.91 -13.27
CA SER A 245 -25.13 -8.57 -13.95
C SER A 245 -24.62 -7.15 -13.67
N ASP A 246 -25.50 -6.17 -13.49
CA ASP A 246 -25.12 -4.76 -13.32
C ASP A 246 -25.10 -4.28 -11.86
N GLU A 247 -25.86 -4.92 -10.96
CA GLU A 247 -25.80 -4.60 -9.53
C GLU A 247 -24.54 -5.16 -8.84
N LEU A 248 -24.01 -6.28 -9.34
CA LEU A 248 -22.82 -6.94 -8.76
C LEU A 248 -21.50 -6.24 -9.11
N THR A 249 -21.48 -5.36 -10.11
CA THR A 249 -20.33 -4.51 -10.48
C THR A 249 -20.36 -3.14 -9.80
N ASN A 250 -21.55 -2.67 -9.36
CA ASN A 250 -21.71 -1.31 -8.81
C ASN A 250 -21.30 -1.15 -7.35
N ILE A 251 -21.26 -2.23 -6.54
CA ILE A 251 -21.02 -2.15 -5.09
C ILE A 251 -19.52 -2.21 -4.72
N GLN A 252 -18.60 -2.37 -5.68
CA GLN A 252 -17.21 -2.76 -5.38
C GLN A 252 -16.14 -1.66 -5.59
N ASN A 253 -16.57 -0.44 -5.91
CA ASN A 253 -15.70 0.74 -5.91
C ASN A 253 -16.18 1.71 -4.82
N PRO A 254 -15.34 2.04 -3.81
CA PRO A 254 -15.75 2.98 -2.77
C PRO A 254 -16.06 4.37 -3.34
N MET A 255 -15.57 4.71 -4.54
CA MET A 255 -15.84 5.98 -5.21
C MET A 255 -16.98 5.91 -6.24
N HIS A 256 -17.80 4.84 -6.27
CA HIS A 256 -18.79 4.61 -7.34
C HIS A 256 -19.79 5.76 -7.55
N ASP A 257 -20.19 6.48 -6.50
CA ASP A 257 -21.13 7.61 -6.60
C ASP A 257 -20.44 8.98 -6.74
N VAL A 258 -19.12 9.03 -6.60
CA VAL A 258 -18.38 10.30 -6.54
C VAL A 258 -17.87 10.68 -7.94
N LYS A 259 -18.14 11.92 -8.38
CA LYS A 259 -17.55 12.47 -9.60
C LYS A 259 -16.37 13.37 -9.21
N VAL A 260 -15.18 13.05 -9.72
CA VAL A 260 -13.96 13.86 -9.53
C VAL A 260 -13.79 14.75 -10.76
N PRO A 261 -14.07 16.06 -10.68
CA PRO A 261 -13.86 16.96 -11.80
C PRO A 261 -12.36 17.14 -12.07
N THR A 262 -12.00 17.48 -13.31
CA THR A 262 -10.60 17.61 -13.75
C THR A 262 -9.78 18.56 -12.88
N TRP A 263 -10.35 19.68 -12.45
CA TRP A 263 -9.64 20.63 -11.59
C TRP A 263 -9.28 20.03 -10.22
N ALA A 264 -10.17 19.21 -9.64
CA ALA A 264 -9.92 18.56 -8.36
C ALA A 264 -8.88 17.45 -8.52
N LEU A 265 -8.95 16.69 -9.63
CA LEU A 265 -7.93 15.70 -9.96
C LEU A 265 -6.54 16.34 -10.13
N CYS A 266 -6.45 17.46 -10.85
CA CYS A 266 -5.20 18.20 -10.99
C CYS A 266 -4.67 18.69 -9.64
N ALA A 267 -5.54 19.23 -8.78
CA ALA A 267 -5.15 19.66 -7.44
C ALA A 267 -4.64 18.50 -6.59
N ILE A 268 -5.32 17.34 -6.62
CA ILE A 268 -4.89 16.11 -5.93
C ILE A 268 -3.50 15.68 -6.40
N ILE A 269 -3.26 15.63 -7.72
CA ILE A 269 -1.96 15.24 -8.28
C ILE A 269 -0.87 16.22 -7.86
N VAL A 270 -1.12 17.53 -7.96
CA VAL A 270 -0.14 18.56 -7.59
C VAL A 270 0.19 18.50 -6.10
N ILE A 271 -0.82 18.40 -5.23
CA ILE A 271 -0.61 18.27 -3.78
C ILE A 271 0.18 17.00 -3.46
N SER A 272 -0.13 15.89 -4.12
CA SER A 272 0.57 14.61 -3.92
C SER A 272 2.05 14.71 -4.32
N LEU A 273 2.34 15.33 -5.47
CA LEU A 273 3.71 15.54 -5.93
C LEU A 273 4.49 16.48 -5.00
N LEU A 274 3.89 17.59 -4.59
CA LEU A 274 4.53 18.55 -3.68
C LEU A 274 4.76 17.94 -2.30
N GLY A 275 3.76 17.24 -1.74
CA GLY A 275 3.86 16.58 -0.45
C GLY A 275 4.93 15.49 -0.44
N SER A 276 4.92 14.62 -1.46
CA SER A 276 5.94 13.58 -1.61
C SER A 276 7.34 14.15 -1.84
N SER A 277 7.47 15.20 -2.66
CA SER A 277 8.75 15.89 -2.88
C SER A 277 9.27 16.54 -1.61
N PHE A 278 8.40 17.22 -0.86
CA PHE A 278 8.76 17.85 0.40
C PHE A 278 9.24 16.82 1.42
N ILE A 279 8.50 15.72 1.60
CA ILE A 279 8.91 14.62 2.50
C ILE A 279 10.23 14.01 2.01
N THR A 280 10.38 13.73 0.72
CA THR A 280 11.62 13.16 0.17
C THR A 280 12.80 14.08 0.41
N VAL A 281 12.65 15.39 0.23
CA VAL A 281 13.71 16.39 0.51
C VAL A 281 14.01 16.46 2.00
N LEU A 282 12.99 16.45 2.86
CA LEU A 282 13.20 16.43 4.31
C LEU A 282 13.97 15.18 4.73
N ILE A 283 13.56 14.01 4.25
CA ILE A 283 14.28 12.77 4.47
C ILE A 283 15.69 12.95 3.91
N TYR A 284 15.87 13.44 2.69
CA TYR A 284 17.18 13.46 2.05
C TYR A 284 18.20 14.44 2.65
N VAL A 285 17.73 15.58 3.16
CA VAL A 285 18.57 16.67 3.68
C VAL A 285 18.88 16.50 5.17
N PHE A 286 17.95 15.93 5.93
CA PHE A 286 18.09 15.76 7.38
C PHE A 286 18.54 14.36 7.81
N ALA A 287 18.65 13.43 6.85
CA ALA A 287 19.32 12.14 6.93
C ALA A 287 20.76 12.19 6.44
#